data_AF-A0A3M0Z1D5-F1
#
_entry.id   AF-A0A3M0Z1D5-F1
#
_cell.length_a   1.000
_cell.length_b   1.000
_cell.length_c   1.000
_cell.angle_alpha   90.00
_cell.angle_beta   90.00
_cell.angle_gamma   90.00
#
_symmetry.space_group_name_H-M   'P 1'
#
loop_
_entity.id
_entity.type
_entity.pdbx_description
1 polymer ?
#
loop_
_entity_poly.entity_id
_entity_poly.type
_entity_poly.pdbx_seq_one_letter_code
_entity_poly.pdbx_strand_id
1 'polypeptide(L)'
;PGVPASPPPTGPGPGPAEGPGEAPLGLPEAARRVLEALGFEPVAADTVVARTGLTADEVSSMLAVLELHGLVEPVPGGLYSRVC
;
A
#
# COMPACT_ATOMS: atom_id res chain seq x y z
N PRO A 1 32.89 -14.29 -10.06
CA PRO A 1 31.74 -14.44 -9.13
C PRO A 1 31.45 -13.10 -8.48
N GLY A 2 30.17 -12.73 -8.37
CA GLY A 2 29.73 -11.50 -7.70
C GLY A 2 29.18 -10.47 -8.67
N VAL A 3 27.91 -10.62 -9.04
CA VAL A 3 27.12 -9.48 -9.55
C VAL A 3 27.12 -8.38 -8.49
N PRO A 4 27.29 -7.10 -8.84
CA PRO A 4 27.11 -6.02 -7.87
C PRO A 4 25.65 -5.99 -7.43
N ALA A 5 25.43 -5.99 -6.12
CA ALA A 5 24.11 -5.74 -5.53
C ALA A 5 23.60 -4.38 -6.02
N SER A 6 22.43 -4.35 -6.65
CA SER A 6 21.73 -3.09 -6.93
C SER A 6 21.54 -2.32 -5.62
N PRO A 7 21.74 -0.99 -5.61
CA PRO A 7 21.46 -0.18 -4.43
C PRO A 7 19.96 -0.26 -4.07
N PRO A 8 19.59 -0.07 -2.79
CA PRO A 8 18.18 0.10 -2.43
C PRO A 8 17.62 1.34 -3.15
N PRO A 9 16.32 1.36 -3.50
CA PRO A 9 15.68 2.60 -3.90
C PRO A 9 15.61 3.54 -2.67
N THR A 10 16.62 4.39 -2.50
CA THR A 10 16.52 5.58 -1.65
C THR A 10 15.67 6.60 -2.40
N GLY A 11 14.36 6.44 -2.34
CA GLY A 11 13.43 7.52 -2.68
C GLY A 11 13.33 8.49 -1.50
N PRO A 12 13.35 9.82 -1.71
CA PRO A 12 12.96 10.76 -0.66
C PRO A 12 11.50 10.47 -0.33
N GLY A 13 11.23 10.06 0.91
CA GLY A 13 9.86 9.92 1.42
C GLY A 13 9.17 11.27 1.36
N PRO A 14 8.05 11.41 0.63
CA PRO A 14 7.22 12.59 0.76
C PRO A 14 6.37 12.42 2.03
N GLY A 15 6.85 12.94 3.15
CA GLY A 15 5.92 13.59 4.10
C GLY A 15 5.47 14.89 3.43
N PRO A 16 4.16 15.16 3.35
CA PRO A 16 3.38 15.41 4.56
C PRO A 16 2.09 14.58 4.63
N ALA A 17 1.98 13.82 5.72
CA ALA A 17 0.71 13.70 6.42
C ALA A 17 0.34 15.10 6.91
N GLU A 18 -0.71 15.71 6.36
CA GLU A 18 -1.66 16.59 7.06
C GLU A 18 -2.56 17.29 6.04
N GLY A 19 -3.69 16.64 5.77
CA GLY A 19 -4.93 17.31 5.44
C GLY A 19 -6.03 16.53 6.15
N PRO A 20 -6.81 17.12 7.08
CA PRO A 20 -7.97 16.46 7.68
C PRO A 20 -9.06 16.35 6.61
N GLY A 21 -8.86 15.43 5.68
CA GLY A 21 -9.89 14.95 4.78
C GLY A 21 -10.72 13.96 5.56
N GLU A 22 -11.66 14.48 6.35
CA GLU A 22 -12.72 13.71 7.01
C GLU A 22 -13.61 13.07 5.92
N ALA A 23 -13.10 12.03 5.28
CA ALA A 23 -13.88 11.12 4.47
C ALA A 23 -14.70 10.21 5.41
N PRO A 24 -15.87 9.70 4.99
CA PRO A 24 -16.84 9.03 5.87
C PRO A 24 -16.38 7.75 6.59
N LEU A 25 -15.11 7.33 6.42
CA LEU A 25 -14.47 6.19 7.09
C LEU A 25 -13.22 6.57 7.92
N GLY A 26 -12.82 7.85 7.97
CA GLY A 26 -11.61 8.29 8.69
C GLY A 26 -10.29 7.74 8.12
N LEU A 27 -10.31 7.22 6.89
CA LEU A 27 -9.14 6.62 6.24
C LEU A 27 -8.30 7.71 5.53
N PRO A 28 -6.96 7.64 5.60
CA PRO A 28 -6.10 8.52 4.83
C PRO A 28 -6.28 8.30 3.32
N GLU A 29 -6.06 9.36 2.53
CA GLU A 29 -6.17 9.33 1.06
C GLU A 29 -5.32 8.20 0.44
N ALA A 30 -4.10 8.00 0.97
CA ALA A 30 -3.20 6.93 0.52
C ALA A 30 -3.81 5.53 0.72
N ALA A 31 -4.53 5.29 1.83
CA ALA A 31 -5.22 4.03 2.06
C ALA A 31 -6.36 3.81 1.07
N ARG A 32 -7.14 4.85 0.73
CA ARG A 32 -8.15 4.73 -0.34
C ARG A 32 -7.51 4.36 -1.67
N ARG A 33 -6.40 5.01 -2.03
CA ARG A 33 -5.67 4.69 -3.27
C ARG A 33 -5.17 3.25 -3.30
N VAL A 34 -4.63 2.74 -2.20
CA VAL A 34 -4.23 1.33 -2.06
C VAL A 34 -5.43 0.40 -2.22
N LEU A 35 -6.55 0.70 -1.55
CA LEU A 35 -7.78 -0.08 -1.65
C LEU A 35 -8.35 -0.12 -3.07
N GLU A 36 -8.30 1.00 -3.79
CA GLU A 36 -8.71 1.08 -5.19
C GLU A 36 -7.74 0.31 -6.10
N ALA A 37 -6.43 0.38 -5.83
CA ALA A 37 -5.40 -0.32 -6.61
C ALA A 37 -5.45 -1.85 -6.46
N LEU A 38 -5.93 -2.36 -5.32
CA LEU A 38 -6.18 -3.78 -5.10
C LEU A 38 -7.27 -4.31 -6.04
N GLY A 39 -8.32 -3.53 -6.31
CA GLY A 39 -9.41 -3.96 -7.18
C GLY A 39 -10.10 -5.22 -6.65
N PHE A 40 -10.52 -6.14 -7.52
CA PHE A 40 -11.23 -7.36 -7.13
C PHE A 40 -10.33 -8.62 -7.04
N GLU A 41 -9.07 -8.51 -7.45
CA GLU A 41 -8.14 -9.64 -7.49
C GLU A 41 -7.02 -9.45 -6.46
N PRO A 42 -6.50 -10.54 -5.86
CA PRO A 42 -5.37 -10.44 -4.97
C PRO A 42 -4.13 -9.94 -5.71
N VAL A 43 -3.50 -8.88 -5.20
CA VAL A 43 -2.28 -8.30 -5.79
C VAL A 43 -1.17 -8.15 -4.77
N ALA A 44 0.08 -8.26 -5.23
CA ALA A 44 1.25 -8.10 -4.39
C ALA A 44 1.43 -6.63 -3.97
N ALA A 45 2.03 -6.40 -2.80
CA ALA A 45 2.37 -5.06 -2.34
C ALA A 45 3.23 -4.29 -3.37
N ASP A 46 4.21 -4.94 -4.01
CA ASP A 46 5.01 -4.34 -5.09
C ASP A 46 4.17 -3.87 -6.29
N THR A 47 3.10 -4.60 -6.63
CA THR A 47 2.19 -4.19 -7.71
C THR A 47 1.36 -2.99 -7.31
N VAL A 48 0.92 -2.94 -6.04
CA VAL A 48 0.23 -1.78 -5.49
C VAL A 48 1.13 -0.55 -5.46
N VAL A 49 2.39 -0.69 -5.05
CA VAL A 49 3.43 0.35 -5.13
C VAL A 49 3.55 0.90 -6.55
N ALA A 50 3.71 0.01 -7.54
CA ALA A 50 3.84 0.41 -8.94
C ALA A 50 2.59 1.12 -9.50
N ARG A 51 1.39 0.73 -9.03
CA ARG A 51 0.11 1.32 -9.46
C ARG A 51 -0.19 2.65 -8.80
N THR A 52 0.11 2.76 -7.51
CA THR A 52 -0.24 3.94 -6.70
C THR A 52 0.84 5.02 -6.77
N GLY A 53 2.08 4.64 -7.09
CA GLY A 53 3.25 5.52 -7.03
C GLY A 53 3.69 5.84 -5.59
N LEU A 54 3.11 5.15 -4.59
CA LEU A 54 3.51 5.25 -3.19
C LEU A 54 4.79 4.47 -2.94
N THR A 55 5.46 4.72 -1.83
CA THR A 55 6.62 3.92 -1.42
C THR A 55 6.17 2.57 -0.85
N ALA A 56 7.05 1.58 -0.84
CA ALA A 56 6.74 0.28 -0.23
C ALA A 56 6.39 0.38 1.26
N ASP A 57 7.02 1.31 1.98
CA ASP A 57 6.73 1.59 3.40
C ASP A 57 5.32 2.18 3.57
N GLU A 58 4.97 3.20 2.78
CA GLU A 58 3.63 3.79 2.78
C GLU A 58 2.57 2.75 2.43
N VAL A 59 2.78 1.95 1.38
CA VAL A 59 1.85 0.87 1.00
C VAL A 59 1.70 -0.16 2.12
N SER A 60 2.80 -0.59 2.73
CA SER A 60 2.75 -1.54 3.85
C SER A 60 1.97 -0.97 5.04
N SER A 61 2.19 0.31 5.36
CA SER A 61 1.49 1.01 6.44
C SER A 61 0.00 1.17 6.13
N MET A 62 -0.35 1.53 4.89
CA MET A 62 -1.73 1.68 4.43
C MET A 62 -2.47 0.34 4.35
N LEU A 63 -1.81 -0.73 3.90
CA LEU A 63 -2.37 -2.07 3.93
C LEU A 63 -2.71 -2.46 5.37
N ALA A 64 -1.78 -2.29 6.32
CA ALA A 64 -2.02 -2.57 7.73
C ALA A 64 -3.22 -1.78 8.30
N VAL A 65 -3.35 -0.49 7.97
CA VAL A 65 -4.54 0.30 8.34
C VAL A 65 -5.81 -0.33 7.75
N LEU A 66 -5.82 -0.68 6.48
CA LEU A 66 -6.98 -1.31 5.84
C LEU A 66 -7.32 -2.69 6.45
N GLU A 67 -6.32 -3.47 6.87
CA GLU A 67 -6.52 -4.76 7.54
C GLU A 67 -7.23 -4.58 8.89
N LEU A 68 -6.81 -3.58 9.67
CA LEU A 68 -7.44 -3.24 10.94
C LEU A 68 -8.89 -2.79 10.77
N HIS A 69 -9.19 -2.12 9.66
CA HIS A 69 -10.56 -1.74 9.30
C HIS A 69 -11.38 -2.88 8.69
N GLY A 70 -10.77 -4.06 8.47
CA GLY A 70 -11.43 -5.21 7.86
C GLY A 70 -11.80 -5.00 6.39
N LEU A 71 -11.06 -4.14 5.68
CA LEU A 71 -11.30 -3.82 4.28
C LEU A 71 -10.40 -4.62 3.33
N VAL A 72 -9.25 -5.08 3.81
CA VAL A 72 -8.32 -5.95 3.07
C VAL A 72 -7.84 -7.08 3.97
N GLU A 73 -7.42 -8.17 3.36
CA GLU A 73 -6.88 -9.35 4.04
C GLU A 73 -5.65 -9.89 3.31
N PRO A 74 -4.69 -10.49 4.04
CA PRO A 74 -3.51 -11.07 3.45
C PRO A 74 -3.83 -12.48 2.99
N VAL A 75 -3.52 -12.80 1.73
CA VAL A 75 -3.77 -14.12 1.15
C VAL A 75 -2.45 -14.90 0.97
N PRO A 76 -2.50 -16.24 0.97
CA PRO A 76 -1.32 -17.06 0.73
C PRO A 76 -0.63 -16.68 -0.59
N GLY A 77 0.70 -16.57 -0.54
CA GLY A 77 1.51 -16.08 -1.66
C GLY A 77 2.01 -14.65 -1.52
N GLY A 78 1.76 -13.99 -0.38
CA GLY A 78 2.23 -12.62 -0.12
C GLY A 78 1.45 -11.57 -0.91
N LEU A 79 0.20 -11.87 -1.24
CA LEU A 79 -0.71 -10.95 -1.92
C LEU A 79 -1.73 -10.43 -0.91
N TYR A 80 -2.40 -9.35 -1.28
CA TYR A 80 -3.48 -8.75 -0.51
C TYR A 80 -4.75 -8.73 -1.36
N SER A 81 -5.89 -9.02 -0.76
CA SER A 81 -7.20 -8.94 -1.42
C SER A 81 -8.16 -8.08 -0.61
N ARG A 82 -9.23 -7.59 -1.24
CA ARG A 82 -10.28 -6.86 -0.53
C ARG A 82 -11.21 -7.85 0.14
N VAL A 83 -11.60 -7.54 1.36
CA VAL A 83 -12.65 -8.29 2.08
C VAL A 83 -13.99 -7.92 1.45
N CYS A 84 -14.71 -8.91 0.92
CA CYS A 84 -16.01 -8.76 0.27
C CYS A 84 -17.17 -8.97 1.24
#